data_AF-W3RQB1-F1
#
_entry.id   AF-W3RQB1-F1
#
_cell.length_a   1.000
_cell.length_b   1.000
_cell.length_c   1.000
_cell.angle_alpha   90.00
_cell.angle_beta   90.00
_cell.angle_gamma   90.00
#
_symmetry.space_group_name_H-M   'P 1'
#
loop_
_entity.id
_entity.type
_entity.pdbx_description
1 polymer ?
#
loop_
_entity_poly.entity_id
_entity_poly.type
_entity_poly.pdbx_seq_one_letter_code
_entity_poly.pdbx_strand_id
1 'polypeptide(L)' 'MPEIPAEDALETEFDALAARAGLAVPDSRRAAMLQSFKDLKRMTALMRQPRTAANEPAGSYSLLSITRSL' A
#
# COMPACT_ATOMS: atom_id res chain seq x y z
N MET A 1 -10.21 -4.57 17.88
CA MET A 1 -10.03 -3.55 16.81
C MET A 1 -8.60 -3.66 16.31
N PRO A 2 -8.31 -3.50 15.00
CA PRO A 2 -6.94 -3.46 14.55
C PRO A 2 -6.20 -2.33 15.27
N GLU A 3 -5.02 -2.64 15.81
CA GLU A 3 -4.19 -1.67 16.51
C GLU A 3 -3.69 -0.63 15.51
N ILE A 4 -4.05 0.63 15.73
CA ILE A 4 -3.56 1.75 14.93
C ILE A 4 -2.25 2.20 15.58
N PRO A 5 -1.12 2.27 14.84
CA PRO A 5 0.13 2.77 15.39
C PRO A 5 -0.02 4.17 15.98
N ALA A 6 0.85 4.50 16.94
CA ALA A 6 0.95 5.84 17.50
C ALA A 6 1.19 6.89 16.39
N GLU A 7 0.72 8.11 16.63
CA GLU A 7 0.63 9.13 15.60
C GLU A 7 2.00 9.57 15.06
N ASP A 8 2.98 9.70 15.96
CA ASP A 8 4.40 9.98 15.68
C ASP A 8 5.07 8.90 14.82
N ALA A 9 4.74 7.63 15.06
CA ALA A 9 5.21 6.52 14.25
C ALA A 9 4.67 6.59 12.81
N LEU A 10 3.43 7.06 12.62
CA LEU A 10 2.83 7.22 11.29
C LEU A 10 3.45 8.38 10.51
N GLU A 11 3.85 9.47 11.16
CA GLU A 11 4.55 10.57 10.48
C GLU A 11 5.92 10.14 9.98
N THR A 12 6.68 9.44 10.83
CA THR A 12 7.98 8.89 10.47
C THR A 12 7.87 7.90 9.30
N GLU A 13 6.85 7.04 9.33
CA GLU A 13 6.60 6.10 8.23
C GLU A 13 6.24 6.81 6.92
N PHE A 14 5.39 7.85 7.00
CA PHE A 14 5.02 8.66 5.84
C PHE A 14 6.25 9.31 5.18
N ASP A 15 7.10 9.97 5.96
CA ASP A 15 8.29 10.64 5.44
C ASP A 15 9.28 9.63 4.84
N ALA A 16 9.48 8.48 5.48
CA ALA A 16 10.33 7.41 4.96
C ALA A 16 9.83 6.83 3.62
N LEU A 17 8.52 6.65 3.47
CA LEU A 17 7.91 6.17 2.23
C LEU A 17 7.98 7.21 1.10
N ALA A 18 7.74 8.49 1.42
CA ALA A 18 7.87 9.57 0.46
C ALA A 18 9.31 9.65 -0.08
N ALA A 19 10.31 9.61 0.82
CA ALA A 19 11.72 9.60 0.46
C ALA A 19 12.10 8.39 -0.42
N ARG A 20 11.65 7.18 -0.03
CA ARG A 20 11.89 5.95 -0.82
C ARG A 20 11.24 6.01 -2.20
N ALA A 21 10.12 6.70 -2.35
CA ALA A 21 9.46 6.93 -3.63
C ALA A 21 10.09 8.07 -4.45
N GLY A 22 11.12 8.76 -3.92
CA GLY A 22 11.71 9.93 -4.57
C GLY A 22 10.78 11.14 -4.62
N LEU A 23 9.79 11.20 -3.74
CA LEU A 23 8.81 12.29 -3.69
C LEU A 23 9.26 13.40 -2.75
N ALA A 24 9.48 14.59 -3.31
CA ALA A 24 9.60 15.82 -2.54
C ALA A 24 8.18 16.36 -2.29
N VAL A 25 7.66 16.18 -1.07
CA VAL A 25 6.33 16.66 -0.69
C VAL A 25 6.41 18.15 -0.34
N PRO A 26 5.70 19.05 -1.07
CA PRO A 26 5.68 20.46 -0.72
C PRO A 26 5.04 20.69 0.67
N ASP A 27 5.58 21.63 1.45
CA ASP A 27 5.09 21.93 2.79
C ASP A 27 3.60 22.26 2.82
N SER A 28 3.12 22.98 1.80
CA SER A 28 1.70 23.35 1.65
C SER A 28 0.76 22.15 1.49
N ARG A 29 1.28 20.97 1.11
CA ARG A 29 0.51 19.75 0.90
C ARG A 29 0.77 18.68 1.96
N ARG A 30 1.87 18.79 2.72
CA ARG A 30 2.31 17.75 3.66
C ARG A 30 1.22 17.35 4.65
N ALA A 31 0.58 18.33 5.29
CA ALA A 31 -0.47 18.05 6.29
C ALA A 31 -1.65 17.26 5.69
N ALA A 32 -2.14 17.66 4.52
CA ALA A 32 -3.25 16.98 3.85
C ALA A 32 -2.89 15.56 3.36
N MET A 33 -1.66 15.39 2.86
CA MET A 33 -1.16 14.08 2.42
C MET A 33 -0.95 13.13 3.59
N LEU A 34 -0.40 13.62 4.70
CA LEU A 34 -0.23 12.85 5.92
C LEU A 34 -1.58 12.41 6.50
N GLN A 35 -2.59 13.30 6.50
CA GLN A 35 -3.94 12.94 6.93
C GLN A 35 -4.52 11.82 6.04
N SER A 36 -4.39 11.95 4.72
CA SER A 36 -4.84 10.94 3.76
C SER A 36 -4.10 9.60 3.96
N PHE A 37 -2.82 9.62 4.30
CA PHE A 37 -2.04 8.43 4.65
C PHE A 37 -2.56 7.75 5.92
N LYS A 38 -2.87 8.52 6.97
CA LYS A 38 -3.49 8.01 8.21
C LYS A 38 -4.83 7.33 7.90
N ASP A 39 -5.66 7.92 7.04
CA ASP A 39 -6.94 7.34 6.62
C ASP A 39 -6.77 6.05 5.81
N LEU A 40 -5.81 6.02 4.88
CA LEU A 40 -5.47 4.82 4.11
C LEU A 40 -5.00 3.67 5.03
N LYS A 41 -4.20 3.96 6.06
CA LYS A 41 -3.76 2.97 7.05
C LYS A 41 -4.93 2.36 7.81
N ARG A 42 -5.89 3.17 8.24
CA ARG A 42 -7.12 2.68 8.88
C ARG A 42 -7.93 1.80 7.93
N MET A 43 -8.14 2.25 6.70
CA MET A 43 -8.88 1.48 5.70
C MET A 43 -8.21 0.13 5.39
N THR A 44 -6.90 0.12 5.18
CA THR A 44 -6.16 -1.11 4.87
C THR A 44 -6.09 -2.08 6.04
N ALA A 45 -6.08 -1.58 7.28
CA ALA A 45 -6.19 -2.41 8.47
C ALA A 45 -7.52 -3.18 8.53
N LEU A 46 -8.63 -2.59 8.07
CA LEU A 46 -9.94 -3.26 7.98
C LEU A 46 -9.98 -4.33 6.87
N MET A 47 -9.30 -4.09 5.76
CA MET A 47 -9.23 -5.05 4.63
C MET A 47 -8.30 -6.22 4.89
N ARG A 48 -7.49 -6.17 5.95
CA ARG A 48 -6.51 -7.20 6.28
C ARG A 48 -7.19 -8.39 6.96
N GLN A 49 -7.79 -9.25 6.15
CA GLN A 49 -8.31 -10.55 6.60
C GLN A 49 -7.21 -11.62 6.62
N PRO A 50 -7.36 -12.70 7.39
CA PRO A 50 -6.47 -13.85 7.31
C PRO A 50 -6.41 -14.36 5.87
N ARG A 51 -5.21 -14.35 5.27
CA ARG A 51 -4.98 -14.95 3.95
C ARG A 51 -4.38 -16.32 4.15
N THR A 52 -5.03 -17.32 3.59
CA THR A 52 -4.50 -18.68 3.50
C THR A 52 -3.78 -18.85 2.17
N ALA A 53 -3.01 -19.94 2.03
CA ALA A 53 -2.40 -20.30 0.76
C ALA A 53 -3.43 -20.50 -0.38
N ALA A 54 -4.71 -20.71 -0.07
CA ALA A 54 -5.78 -20.84 -1.06
C ALA A 54 -6.29 -19.49 -1.60
N ASN A 55 -5.91 -18.36 -0.98
CA ASN A 55 -6.32 -17.03 -1.42
C ASN A 55 -5.35 -16.50 -2.49
N GLU A 56 -5.59 -16.93 -3.73
CA GLU A 56 -4.81 -16.49 -4.89
C GLU A 56 -5.02 -14.99 -5.22
N PRO A 57 -4.01 -14.30 -5.79
CA PRO A 57 -4.19 -12.96 -6.33
C PRO A 57 -5.24 -12.94 -7.44
N ALA A 58 -6.02 -11.84 -7.52
CA ALA A 58 -7.05 -11.69 -8.56
C ALA A 58 -6.49 -11.67 -10.00
N GLY A 59 -5.20 -11.36 -10.18
CA GLY A 59 -4.50 -11.45 -11.45
C GLY A 59 -3.38 -12.49 -11.39
N SER A 60 -3.46 -13.51 -12.22
CA SER A 60 -2.40 -14.50 -12.42
C SER A 60 -1.77 -14.33 -13.80
N TYR A 61 -0.44 -14.49 -13.85
CA TYR A 61 0.29 -14.50 -15.11
C TYR A 61 0.04 -15.83 -15.83
N SER A 62 -0.31 -15.78 -17.12
CA SER A 62 -0.48 -16.95 -17.96
C SER A 62 0.51 -16.92 -19.12
N LEU A 63 1.28 -17.99 -19.28
CA LEU A 63 2.12 -18.20 -20.45
C LEU A 63 1.25 -18.60 -21.63
N LEU A 64 0.99 -17.65 -22.54
CA LEU A 64 0.38 -17.97 -23.83
C LEU A 64 1.48 -18.57 -24.72
N SER A 65 1.46 -19.88 -24.91
CA SER A 65 2.33 -20.54 -25.88
C SER A 65 1.90 -20.16 -27.29
N ILE A 66 2.77 -19.50 -28.05
CA ILE A 66 2.57 -19.26 -29.48
C ILE A 66 2.79 -20.60 -30.20
N THR A 67 1.72 -21.28 -30.59
CA THR A 67 1.82 -22.43 -31.49
C THR A 67 2.05 -21.91 -32.91
N ARG A 68 3.28 -22.04 -33.44
CA ARG A 68 3.51 -21.91 -34.88
C ARG A 68 3.11 -23.25 -35.52
N SER A 69 2.06 -23.25 -36.35
CA SER A 69 1.80 -24.42 -37.21
C SER A 69 2.87 -24.48 -38.30
N LEU A 70 3.34 -25.70 -38.59
CA LEU A 70 4.20 -26.00 -39.73
C LEU A 70 3.42 -25.93 -41.05
#